data_AF-A0A920KGT7-F1
#
_entry.id   AF-A0A920KGT7-F1
#
_cell.length_a   1.000
_cell.length_b   1.000
_cell.length_c   1.000
_cell.angle_alpha   90.00
_cell.angle_beta   90.00
_cell.angle_gamma   90.00
#
_symmetry.space_group_name_H-M   'P 1'
#
loop_
_entity.id
_entity.type
_entity.pdbx_description
1 polymer ?
#
loop_
_entity_poly.entity_id
_entity_poly.type
_entity_poly.pdbx_seq_one_letter_code
_entity_poly.pdbx_strand_id
1 'polypeptide(L)'
;MSRVLEFEGNRHEFEKPMRIISEYDVPEDAWFFQQNSHPEWMPYSVLMEIALQPCGFISANSGAMLIYPELDLHYRNLDGNGTLSKHIDLRGKTIQAEVELYSTVASGNTVIQKHRFLLKCEGLPFYKGDTVFGYFTDEALENQTGLDGGKAKLPWLDENTSHDMKVYRLNDSNSRLESGKPHLKLAGNQLNLLDEVHLSPSVGSHGKGYAYGKRIVDPKDWFFPCHFHQDPVMPGSLGVEAILQALQVFCLDQKLGDSFSNPRFRPSLSQTRWKYRGQIIPTTGMMQLELHVSKIEKQDEQLMLVADASLWRDELRIYEVQDISLVIEEA
;
A
#
# COMPACT_ATOMS: atom_id res chain seq x y z
N MET A 1 -0.72 1.99 -16.37
CA MET A 1 -0.90 3.11 -17.33
C MET A 1 -0.93 2.53 -18.74
N SER A 2 -2.00 2.78 -19.50
CA SER A 2 -2.19 2.30 -20.88
C SER A 2 -1.70 3.30 -21.92
N ARG A 3 -1.88 4.60 -21.67
CA ARG A 3 -1.50 5.68 -22.61
C ARG A 3 -1.35 7.03 -21.91
N VAL A 4 -0.58 7.93 -22.54
CA VAL A 4 -0.48 9.34 -22.17
C VAL A 4 -1.32 10.16 -23.15
N LEU A 5 -2.17 11.05 -22.64
CA LEU A 5 -3.03 11.93 -23.44
C LEU A 5 -2.43 13.32 -23.63
N GLU A 6 -1.86 13.86 -22.55
CA GLU A 6 -1.33 15.23 -22.51
C GLU A 6 -0.10 15.28 -21.61
N PHE A 7 0.86 16.10 -22.01
CA PHE A 7 2.04 16.42 -21.22
C PHE A 7 2.30 17.92 -21.33
N GLU A 8 2.44 18.59 -20.19
CA GLU A 8 2.77 20.02 -20.10
C GLU A 8 4.05 20.19 -19.27
N GLY A 9 4.95 21.05 -19.75
CA GLY A 9 6.24 21.33 -19.11
C GLY A 9 7.44 20.97 -19.99
N ASN A 10 8.58 21.55 -19.67
CA ASN A 10 9.82 21.37 -20.42
C ASN A 10 10.83 20.60 -19.60
N ARG A 11 11.52 19.65 -20.24
CA ARG A 11 12.61 18.89 -19.63
C ARG A 11 13.67 19.84 -19.05
N HIS A 12 14.17 19.54 -17.86
CA HIS A 12 15.17 20.34 -17.11
C HIS A 12 14.72 21.74 -16.63
N GLU A 13 13.46 22.13 -16.80
CA GLU A 13 12.88 23.35 -16.19
C GLU A 13 12.23 23.03 -14.83
N PHE A 14 13.05 22.69 -13.83
CA PHE A 14 12.59 22.20 -12.52
C PHE A 14 11.94 23.27 -11.63
N GLU A 15 12.09 24.54 -11.97
CA GLU A 15 11.50 25.68 -11.27
C GLU A 15 10.01 25.89 -11.61
N LYS A 16 9.50 25.21 -12.64
CA LYS A 16 8.09 25.25 -13.04
C LYS A 16 7.42 23.90 -12.82
N PRO A 17 6.13 23.86 -12.45
CA PRO A 17 5.38 22.62 -12.42
C PRO A 17 5.32 21.96 -13.80
N MET A 18 5.30 20.63 -13.82
CA MET A 18 4.98 19.83 -15.00
C MET A 18 3.70 19.06 -14.75
N ARG A 19 2.93 18.76 -15.80
CA ARG A 19 1.69 18.00 -15.71
C ARG A 19 1.65 16.87 -16.72
N ILE A 20 1.06 15.76 -16.33
CA ILE A 20 0.74 14.64 -17.21
C ILE A 20 -0.72 14.22 -17.01
N ILE A 21 -1.42 14.00 -18.11
CA ILE A 21 -2.70 13.30 -18.12
C ILE A 21 -2.49 11.96 -18.82
N SER A 22 -2.83 10.89 -18.12
CA SER A 22 -2.69 9.53 -18.63
C SER A 22 -3.98 8.74 -18.37
N GLU A 23 -4.11 7.61 -19.06
CA GLU A 23 -5.23 6.70 -18.88
C GLU A 23 -4.75 5.29 -18.60
N TYR A 24 -5.58 4.53 -17.89
CA TYR A 24 -5.47 3.09 -17.71
C TYR A 24 -6.82 2.45 -18.01
N ASP A 25 -6.85 1.56 -18.99
CA ASP A 25 -8.01 0.71 -19.26
C ASP A 25 -7.98 -0.46 -18.30
N VAL A 26 -9.04 -0.60 -17.52
CA VAL A 26 -9.16 -1.64 -16.50
C VAL A 26 -9.79 -2.87 -17.15
N PRO A 27 -9.07 -4.00 -17.28
CA PRO A 27 -9.68 -5.22 -17.80
C PRO A 27 -10.79 -5.72 -16.86
N GLU A 28 -11.93 -6.16 -17.43
CA GLU A 28 -13.05 -6.71 -16.65
C GLU A 28 -12.65 -7.98 -15.86
N ASP A 29 -11.74 -8.75 -16.43
CA ASP A 29 -11.28 -10.05 -15.94
C ASP A 29 -9.87 -9.98 -15.32
N ALA A 30 -9.40 -8.78 -14.94
CA ALA A 30 -8.07 -8.64 -14.36
C ALA A 30 -7.89 -9.56 -13.15
N TRP A 31 -6.71 -10.18 -13.03
CA TRP A 31 -6.41 -11.18 -12.00
C TRP A 31 -6.71 -10.67 -10.58
N PHE A 32 -6.49 -9.38 -10.33
CA PHE A 32 -6.70 -8.76 -9.02
C PHE A 32 -8.18 -8.56 -8.66
N PHE A 33 -9.12 -8.70 -9.59
CA PHE A 33 -10.55 -8.83 -9.26
C PHE A 33 -10.92 -10.29 -8.99
N GLN A 34 -10.41 -11.21 -9.80
CA GLN A 34 -10.71 -12.64 -9.69
C GLN A 34 -10.15 -13.26 -8.40
N GLN A 35 -8.99 -12.78 -7.95
CA GLN A 35 -8.31 -13.28 -6.75
C GLN A 35 -8.71 -12.52 -5.48
N ASN A 36 -9.54 -11.47 -5.58
CA ASN A 36 -10.02 -10.71 -4.43
C ASN A 36 -11.19 -11.42 -3.72
N SER A 37 -11.59 -10.89 -2.56
CA SER A 37 -12.75 -11.39 -1.81
C SER A 37 -14.09 -11.08 -2.49
N HIS A 38 -14.15 -9.97 -3.24
CA HIS A 38 -15.31 -9.53 -4.02
C HIS A 38 -14.87 -8.93 -5.38
N PRO A 39 -15.52 -9.27 -6.50
CA PRO A 39 -15.04 -8.90 -7.84
C PRO A 39 -15.24 -7.43 -8.21
N GLU A 40 -16.16 -6.71 -7.56
CA GLU A 40 -16.41 -5.27 -7.84
C GLU A 40 -15.34 -4.33 -7.28
N TRP A 41 -14.41 -4.85 -6.46
CA TRP A 41 -13.47 -4.00 -5.75
C TRP A 41 -12.02 -4.24 -6.17
N MET A 42 -11.35 -3.15 -6.53
CA MET A 42 -9.94 -3.14 -6.87
C MET A 42 -9.10 -3.07 -5.59
N PRO A 43 -8.14 -3.97 -5.35
CA PRO A 43 -7.25 -3.88 -4.18
C PRO A 43 -6.63 -2.49 -4.03
N TYR A 44 -6.48 -2.03 -2.79
CA TYR A 44 -6.03 -0.66 -2.53
C TYR A 44 -4.61 -0.43 -3.07
N SER A 45 -3.76 -1.46 -2.99
CA SER A 45 -2.45 -1.49 -3.64
C SER A 45 -2.50 -1.17 -5.14
N VAL A 46 -3.43 -1.79 -5.88
CA VAL A 46 -3.57 -1.57 -7.33
C VAL A 46 -4.05 -0.14 -7.61
N LEU A 47 -4.96 0.39 -6.80
CA LEU A 47 -5.38 1.80 -6.89
C LEU A 47 -4.21 2.76 -6.64
N MET A 48 -3.38 2.48 -5.64
CA MET A 48 -2.15 3.24 -5.38
C MET A 48 -1.22 3.19 -6.59
N GLU A 49 -0.95 2.02 -7.15
CA GLU A 49 -0.08 1.89 -8.33
C GLU A 49 -0.62 2.65 -9.55
N ILE A 50 -1.92 2.60 -9.81
CA ILE A 50 -2.54 3.38 -10.92
C ILE A 50 -2.32 4.89 -10.73
N ALA A 51 -2.38 5.39 -9.49
CA ALA A 51 -2.12 6.79 -9.16
C ALA A 51 -0.62 7.15 -9.20
N LEU A 52 0.25 6.23 -8.81
CA LEU A 52 1.67 6.50 -8.57
C LEU A 52 2.55 6.26 -9.80
N GLN A 53 2.19 5.34 -10.70
CA GLN A 53 2.95 5.05 -11.93
C GLN A 53 3.16 6.29 -12.83
N PRO A 54 2.16 7.16 -13.07
CA PRO A 54 2.37 8.38 -13.85
C PRO A 54 3.34 9.36 -13.19
N CYS A 55 3.50 9.32 -11.85
CA CYS A 55 4.52 10.12 -11.14
C CYS A 55 5.93 9.72 -11.57
N GLY A 56 6.21 8.41 -11.67
CA GLY A 56 7.49 7.92 -12.21
C GLY A 56 7.72 8.33 -13.67
N PHE A 57 6.66 8.32 -14.49
CA PHE A 57 6.77 8.71 -15.89
C PHE A 57 7.09 10.20 -16.08
N ILE A 58 6.36 11.10 -15.40
CA ILE A 58 6.65 12.55 -15.45
C ILE A 58 8.01 12.88 -14.84
N SER A 59 8.38 12.17 -13.77
CA SER A 59 9.68 12.27 -13.14
C SER A 59 10.81 11.92 -14.12
N ALA A 60 10.75 10.78 -14.80
CA ALA A 60 11.75 10.39 -15.79
C ALA A 60 11.79 11.38 -16.97
N ASN A 61 10.62 11.79 -17.49
CA ASN A 61 10.54 12.73 -18.60
C ASN A 61 11.05 14.14 -18.25
N SER A 62 10.92 14.58 -16.98
CA SER A 62 11.48 15.84 -16.52
C SER A 62 13.02 15.90 -16.61
N GLY A 63 13.67 14.73 -16.72
CA GLY A 63 15.12 14.61 -16.80
C GLY A 63 15.82 14.67 -15.43
N ALA A 64 15.09 14.47 -14.34
CA ALA A 64 15.62 14.53 -12.97
C ALA A 64 16.78 13.57 -12.71
N MET A 65 16.73 12.36 -13.26
CA MET A 65 17.83 11.38 -13.17
C MET A 65 19.12 11.87 -13.85
N LEU A 66 19.03 12.77 -14.84
CA LEU A 66 20.20 13.30 -15.55
C LEU A 66 20.82 14.53 -14.86
N ILE A 67 20.36 14.89 -13.67
CA ILE A 67 21.06 15.88 -12.84
C ILE A 67 22.43 15.33 -12.42
N TYR A 68 22.53 14.01 -12.24
CA TYR A 68 23.77 13.28 -11.90
C TYR A 68 23.99 12.14 -12.92
N PRO A 69 24.37 12.44 -14.17
CA PRO A 69 24.40 11.47 -15.27
C PRO A 69 25.44 10.35 -15.10
N GLU A 70 26.40 10.53 -14.20
CA GLU A 70 27.44 9.56 -13.84
C GLU A 70 27.02 8.57 -12.74
N LEU A 71 25.85 8.77 -12.11
CA LEU A 71 25.38 7.94 -11.01
C LEU A 71 24.25 7.01 -11.47
N ASP A 72 24.31 5.77 -11.01
CA ASP A 72 23.16 4.87 -11.05
C ASP A 72 22.20 5.26 -9.93
N LEU A 73 20.98 5.63 -10.33
CA LEU A 73 19.95 6.17 -9.44
C LEU A 73 18.68 5.33 -9.48
N HIS A 74 18.15 5.06 -8.29
CA HIS A 74 16.99 4.21 -8.06
C HIS A 74 15.81 5.04 -7.59
N TYR A 75 14.66 4.86 -8.24
CA TYR A 75 13.45 5.62 -7.93
C TYR A 75 12.67 4.95 -6.80
N ARG A 76 12.41 5.68 -5.71
CA ARG A 76 11.70 5.16 -4.52
C ARG A 76 10.62 6.12 -4.06
N ASN A 77 9.47 5.57 -3.68
CA ASN A 77 8.46 6.33 -2.95
C ASN A 77 8.90 6.51 -1.49
N LEU A 78 8.66 7.69 -0.93
CA LEU A 78 9.10 8.06 0.42
C LEU A 78 7.95 8.36 1.34
N ASP A 79 7.01 9.19 0.90
CA ASP A 79 5.91 9.66 1.73
C ASP A 79 4.70 9.90 0.84
N GLY A 80 3.51 9.80 1.39
CA GLY A 80 2.33 10.21 0.67
C GLY A 80 1.06 10.11 1.47
N ASN A 81 0.00 10.59 0.86
CA ASN A 81 -1.36 10.42 1.33
C ASN A 81 -2.29 10.17 0.14
N GLY A 82 -3.39 9.48 0.40
CA GLY A 82 -4.41 9.21 -0.59
C GLY A 82 -5.78 9.24 0.04
N THR A 83 -6.68 10.05 -0.51
CA THR A 83 -8.08 10.15 -0.09
C THR A 83 -8.98 9.52 -1.12
N LEU A 84 -9.62 8.41 -0.76
CA LEU A 84 -10.68 7.80 -1.55
C LEU A 84 -12.00 8.50 -1.20
N SER A 85 -12.68 9.07 -2.20
CA SER A 85 -13.90 9.87 -2.00
C SER A 85 -15.15 9.22 -2.57
N LYS A 86 -15.01 8.23 -3.46
CA LYS A 86 -16.14 7.51 -4.06
C LYS A 86 -15.79 6.05 -4.33
N HIS A 87 -16.81 5.21 -4.30
CA HIS A 87 -16.75 3.86 -4.84
C HIS A 87 -17.25 3.86 -6.27
N ILE A 88 -16.50 3.18 -7.12
CA ILE A 88 -16.81 2.98 -8.53
C ILE A 88 -16.41 1.54 -8.84
N ASP A 89 -17.31 0.76 -9.44
CA ASP A 89 -16.89 -0.48 -10.11
C ASP A 89 -16.11 -0.09 -11.36
N LEU A 90 -14.81 -0.37 -11.33
CA LEU A 90 -13.86 0.08 -12.34
C LEU A 90 -13.69 -0.93 -13.47
N ARG A 91 -14.28 -2.12 -13.38
CA ARG A 91 -14.17 -3.18 -14.40
C ARG A 91 -14.67 -2.69 -15.76
N GLY A 92 -13.87 -2.88 -16.80
CA GLY A 92 -14.20 -2.46 -18.16
C GLY A 92 -14.19 -0.95 -18.38
N LYS A 93 -13.85 -0.16 -17.35
CA LYS A 93 -13.79 1.30 -17.44
C LYS A 93 -12.38 1.79 -17.70
N THR A 94 -12.29 3.04 -18.15
CA THR A 94 -11.02 3.77 -18.23
C THR A 94 -10.88 4.72 -17.05
N ILE A 95 -9.74 4.62 -16.37
CA ILE A 95 -9.34 5.56 -15.32
C ILE A 95 -8.41 6.60 -15.95
N GLN A 96 -8.74 7.87 -15.78
CA GLN A 96 -7.86 8.97 -16.11
C GLN A 96 -7.07 9.38 -14.86
N ALA A 97 -5.75 9.48 -14.97
CA ALA A 97 -4.86 9.96 -13.95
C ALA A 97 -4.26 11.31 -14.37
N GLU A 98 -4.51 12.34 -13.56
CA GLU A 98 -3.86 13.64 -13.68
C GLU A 98 -2.79 13.75 -12.60
N VAL A 99 -1.54 13.99 -13.00
CA VAL A 99 -0.42 14.16 -12.08
C VAL A 99 0.29 15.48 -12.36
N GLU A 100 0.57 16.22 -11.30
CA GLU A 100 1.40 17.42 -11.31
C GLU A 100 2.68 17.14 -10.53
N LEU A 101 3.84 17.34 -11.16
CA LEU A 101 5.15 17.44 -10.51
C LEU A 101 5.39 18.91 -10.18
N TYR A 102 5.28 19.31 -8.91
CA TYR A 102 5.33 20.72 -8.51
C TYR A 102 6.61 21.11 -7.76
N SER A 103 7.49 20.16 -7.44
CA SER A 103 8.76 20.43 -6.77
C SER A 103 9.79 19.37 -7.13
N THR A 104 10.98 19.83 -7.52
CA THR A 104 12.18 18.99 -7.67
C THR A 104 13.32 19.66 -6.90
N VAL A 105 13.96 18.92 -6.01
CA VAL A 105 15.10 19.40 -5.20
C VAL A 105 16.23 18.39 -5.32
N ALA A 106 17.38 18.82 -5.82
CA ALA A 106 18.59 18.00 -5.87
C ALA A 106 19.58 18.44 -4.80
N SER A 107 20.10 17.49 -4.02
CA SER A 107 21.11 17.74 -2.99
C SER A 107 21.82 16.43 -2.64
N GLY A 108 23.16 16.48 -2.51
CA GLY A 108 23.95 15.35 -2.04
C GLY A 108 23.68 14.04 -2.80
N ASN A 109 23.79 14.07 -4.13
CA ASN A 109 23.55 12.92 -5.03
C ASN A 109 22.14 12.32 -4.95
N THR A 110 21.22 13.00 -4.29
CA THR A 110 19.80 12.62 -4.18
C THR A 110 18.95 13.65 -4.89
N VAL A 111 17.89 13.21 -5.55
CA VAL A 111 16.85 14.11 -6.08
C VAL A 111 15.53 13.76 -5.43
N ILE A 112 14.84 14.73 -4.85
CA ILE A 112 13.53 14.59 -4.22
C ILE A 112 12.49 15.31 -5.06
N GLN A 113 11.38 14.63 -5.34
CA GLN A 113 10.29 15.16 -6.15
C GLN A 113 8.95 15.01 -5.45
N LYS A 114 8.16 16.08 -5.47
CA LYS A 114 6.82 16.09 -4.91
C LYS A 114 5.79 16.16 -6.03
N HIS A 115 4.80 15.29 -5.92
CA HIS A 115 3.73 15.15 -6.89
C HIS A 115 2.39 15.29 -6.20
N ARG A 116 1.40 15.77 -6.96
CA ARG A 116 -0.02 15.66 -6.64
C ARG A 116 -0.69 14.81 -7.70
N PHE A 117 -1.59 13.93 -7.31
CA PHE A 117 -2.34 13.07 -8.23
C PHE A 117 -3.85 13.18 -8.02
N LEU A 118 -4.59 12.94 -9.10
CA LEU A 118 -6.04 12.84 -9.13
C LEU A 118 -6.46 11.75 -10.11
N LEU A 119 -7.20 10.74 -9.63
CA LEU A 119 -7.86 9.75 -10.48
C LEU A 119 -9.32 10.14 -10.70
N LYS A 120 -9.74 10.02 -11.96
CA LYS A 120 -11.12 10.20 -12.41
C LYS A 120 -11.58 8.97 -13.18
N CYS A 121 -12.87 8.67 -13.08
CA CYS A 121 -13.54 7.72 -13.95
C CYS A 121 -14.81 8.40 -14.48
N GLU A 122 -15.03 8.37 -15.79
CA GLU A 122 -16.17 9.06 -16.44
C GLU A 122 -16.24 10.56 -16.07
N GLY A 123 -15.07 11.20 -15.95
CA GLY A 123 -14.93 12.61 -15.56
C GLY A 123 -15.13 12.91 -14.06
N LEU A 124 -15.52 11.92 -13.26
CA LEU A 124 -15.78 12.08 -11.84
C LEU A 124 -14.53 11.73 -11.00
N PRO A 125 -14.04 12.64 -10.14
CA PRO A 125 -12.91 12.35 -9.26
C PRO A 125 -13.30 11.38 -8.15
N PHE A 126 -12.42 10.41 -7.86
CA PHE A 126 -12.66 9.40 -6.83
C PHE A 126 -11.45 9.09 -5.93
N TYR A 127 -10.22 9.38 -6.37
CA TYR A 127 -9.02 9.18 -5.55
C TYR A 127 -8.03 10.32 -5.80
N LYS A 128 -7.50 10.95 -4.74
CA LYS A 128 -6.57 12.07 -4.87
C LYS A 128 -5.56 12.08 -3.73
N GLY A 129 -4.42 12.73 -3.94
CA GLY A 129 -3.43 12.84 -2.88
C GLY A 129 -2.14 13.52 -3.31
N ASP A 130 -1.18 13.55 -2.39
CA ASP A 130 0.17 14.02 -2.62
C ASP A 130 1.15 12.90 -2.32
N THR A 131 2.28 12.87 -3.03
CA THR A 131 3.29 11.82 -2.86
C THR A 131 4.68 12.39 -3.12
N VAL A 132 5.67 11.83 -2.43
CA VAL A 132 7.08 12.20 -2.52
C VAL A 132 7.84 11.00 -3.01
N PHE A 133 8.61 11.20 -4.07
CA PHE A 133 9.56 10.22 -4.56
C PHE A 133 10.98 10.78 -4.50
N GLY A 134 11.96 9.89 -4.52
CA GLY A 134 13.34 10.29 -4.69
C GLY A 134 14.13 9.34 -5.56
N TYR A 135 15.23 9.87 -6.08
CA TYR A 135 16.30 9.14 -6.76
C TYR A 135 17.47 8.99 -5.79
N PHE A 136 17.91 7.75 -5.57
CA PHE A 136 18.93 7.40 -4.59
C PHE A 136 20.01 6.53 -5.22
N THR A 137 21.26 6.68 -4.78
CA THR A 137 22.35 5.77 -5.16
C THR A 137 22.21 4.43 -4.42
N ASP A 138 22.90 3.39 -4.93
CA ASP A 138 23.05 2.11 -4.22
C ASP A 138 23.56 2.31 -2.79
N GLU A 139 24.60 3.13 -2.61
CA GLU A 139 25.17 3.41 -1.29
C GLU A 139 24.12 4.00 -0.33
N ALA A 140 23.27 4.92 -0.79
CA ALA A 140 22.22 5.52 0.03
C ALA A 140 21.13 4.48 0.40
N LEU A 141 20.86 3.54 -0.50
CA LEU A 141 19.88 2.48 -0.30
C LEU A 141 20.39 1.34 0.60
N GLU A 142 21.68 1.00 0.54
CA GLU A 142 22.32 0.03 1.42
C GLU A 142 22.42 0.55 2.86
N ASN A 143 22.69 1.85 3.02
CA ASN A 143 22.86 2.49 4.33
C ASN A 143 21.57 3.10 4.92
N GLN A 144 20.40 2.57 4.53
CA GLN A 144 19.11 3.02 5.04
C GLN A 144 18.99 2.79 6.55
N THR A 145 18.66 3.85 7.27
CA THR A 145 18.53 3.83 8.74
C THR A 145 17.10 3.58 9.22
N GLY A 146 16.14 3.32 8.32
CA GLY A 146 14.75 3.10 8.69
C GLY A 146 14.06 4.37 9.19
N LEU A 147 12.87 4.19 9.77
CA LEU A 147 12.06 5.30 10.32
C LEU A 147 12.63 5.87 11.63
N ASP A 148 13.43 5.08 12.34
CA ASP A 148 13.88 5.39 13.69
C ASP A 148 15.36 5.78 13.76
N GLY A 149 15.95 6.14 12.60
CA GLY A 149 17.31 6.70 12.52
C GLY A 149 18.40 5.73 12.98
N GLY A 150 18.23 4.44 12.65
CA GLY A 150 19.18 3.36 12.94
C GLY A 150 19.00 2.76 14.33
N LYS A 151 18.07 3.29 15.13
CA LYS A 151 17.72 2.70 16.42
C LYS A 151 16.80 1.51 16.20
N ALA A 152 17.15 0.39 16.82
CA ALA A 152 16.25 -0.77 16.85
C ALA A 152 14.95 -0.37 17.58
N LYS A 153 13.83 -0.65 16.93
CA LYS A 153 12.50 -0.52 17.49
C LYS A 153 11.79 -1.84 17.23
N LEU A 154 11.48 -2.56 18.30
CA LEU A 154 10.83 -3.85 18.19
C LEU A 154 9.33 -3.66 17.94
N PRO A 155 8.66 -4.65 17.33
CA PRO A 155 7.20 -4.74 17.37
C PRO A 155 6.67 -4.70 18.80
N TRP A 156 5.47 -4.17 18.99
CA TRP A 156 4.81 -4.04 20.28
C TRP A 156 4.70 -5.37 21.03
N LEU A 157 4.46 -6.48 20.30
CA LEU A 157 4.40 -7.83 20.87
C LEU A 157 5.67 -8.22 21.63
N ASP A 158 6.83 -7.88 21.06
CA ASP A 158 8.13 -8.24 21.63
C ASP A 158 8.47 -7.37 22.84
N GLU A 159 7.97 -6.13 22.86
CA GLU A 159 8.06 -5.25 24.03
C GLU A 159 7.03 -5.61 25.13
N ASN A 160 5.97 -6.37 24.80
CA ASN A 160 4.82 -6.63 25.67
C ASN A 160 4.42 -8.13 25.71
N THR A 161 5.34 -8.97 26.18
CA THR A 161 5.25 -10.45 26.12
C THR A 161 4.16 -11.11 26.99
N SER A 162 3.46 -10.36 27.84
CA SER A 162 2.49 -10.90 28.81
C SER A 162 1.06 -11.07 28.28
N HIS A 163 0.87 -11.14 26.96
CA HIS A 163 -0.47 -11.16 26.34
C HIS A 163 -0.69 -12.43 25.53
N ASP A 164 -1.86 -13.04 25.71
CA ASP A 164 -2.29 -14.16 24.88
C ASP A 164 -2.58 -13.68 23.46
N MET A 165 -1.86 -14.27 22.50
CA MET A 165 -2.04 -14.02 21.07
C MET A 165 -2.61 -15.26 20.41
N LYS A 166 -3.71 -15.11 19.66
CA LYS A 166 -4.20 -16.15 18.76
C LYS A 166 -3.37 -16.15 17.49
N VAL A 167 -2.97 -17.32 17.01
CA VAL A 167 -2.12 -17.47 15.83
C VAL A 167 -2.90 -18.12 14.68
N TYR A 168 -2.87 -17.48 13.52
CA TYR A 168 -3.47 -17.96 12.28
C TYR A 168 -2.39 -18.16 11.22
N ARG A 169 -2.29 -19.36 10.65
CA ARG A 169 -1.41 -19.65 9.51
C ARG A 169 -2.21 -19.53 8.23
N LEU A 170 -1.86 -18.55 7.40
CA LEU A 170 -2.55 -18.18 6.18
C LEU A 170 -1.98 -18.86 4.93
N ASN A 171 -0.77 -19.40 5.03
CA ASN A 171 -0.09 -20.17 3.98
C ASN A 171 -0.51 -21.65 3.94
N ASP A 172 -1.22 -22.15 4.95
CA ASP A 172 -1.86 -23.47 4.96
C ASP A 172 -3.35 -23.31 4.64
N SER A 173 -3.78 -23.88 3.51
CA SER A 173 -5.15 -23.83 3.04
C SER A 173 -6.14 -24.45 4.02
N ASN A 174 -5.72 -25.37 4.88
CA ASN A 174 -6.59 -26.05 5.85
C ASN A 174 -6.81 -25.23 7.13
N SER A 175 -5.96 -24.23 7.40
CA SER A 175 -6.04 -23.37 8.58
C SER A 175 -6.42 -21.93 8.26
N ARG A 176 -6.77 -21.66 7.00
CA ARG A 176 -7.18 -20.33 6.57
C ARG A 176 -8.51 -19.97 7.22
N LEU A 177 -8.59 -18.76 7.77
CA LEU A 177 -9.75 -18.30 8.52
C LEU A 177 -10.96 -18.10 7.59
N GLU A 178 -12.08 -18.75 7.90
CA GLU A 178 -13.32 -18.69 7.13
C GLU A 178 -14.47 -18.11 7.96
N SER A 179 -15.27 -17.23 7.36
CA SER A 179 -16.51 -16.72 7.96
C SER A 179 -17.74 -17.59 7.65
N GLY A 180 -17.63 -18.50 6.67
CA GLY A 180 -18.78 -19.18 6.07
C GLY A 180 -19.65 -18.29 5.16
N LYS A 181 -19.30 -17.01 4.97
CA LYS A 181 -19.98 -16.08 4.05
C LYS A 181 -19.20 -15.97 2.73
N PRO A 182 -19.86 -15.91 1.56
CA PRO A 182 -19.19 -15.94 0.25
C PRO A 182 -18.15 -14.83 0.00
N HIS A 183 -18.38 -13.63 0.55
CA HIS A 183 -17.59 -12.42 0.27
C HIS A 183 -16.85 -11.84 1.48
N LEU A 184 -17.14 -12.30 2.69
CA LEU A 184 -16.39 -11.95 3.89
C LEU A 184 -15.25 -12.94 4.08
N LYS A 185 -14.24 -12.84 3.23
CA LYS A 185 -13.07 -13.72 3.20
C LYS A 185 -11.82 -12.94 2.80
N LEU A 186 -10.66 -13.55 3.01
CA LEU A 186 -9.38 -13.00 2.56
C LEU A 186 -9.20 -13.21 1.05
N ALA A 187 -8.53 -12.27 0.38
CA ALA A 187 -8.07 -12.44 -1.00
C ALA A 187 -7.03 -13.57 -1.11
N GLY A 188 -6.94 -14.25 -2.25
CA GLY A 188 -6.07 -15.43 -2.46
C GLY A 188 -4.90 -15.19 -3.40
N ASN A 189 -4.11 -16.26 -3.63
CA ASN A 189 -3.06 -16.31 -4.65
C ASN A 189 -2.05 -15.15 -4.56
N GLN A 190 -1.96 -14.29 -5.58
CA GLN A 190 -1.00 -13.19 -5.65
C GLN A 190 -1.27 -12.09 -4.60
N LEU A 191 -2.49 -12.03 -4.05
CA LEU A 191 -2.87 -11.13 -2.95
C LEU A 191 -2.74 -11.77 -1.57
N ASN A 192 -2.22 -13.00 -1.47
CA ASN A 192 -1.83 -13.56 -0.19
C ASN A 192 -0.46 -12.99 0.19
N LEU A 193 -0.43 -11.99 1.08
CA LEU A 193 0.74 -11.17 1.40
C LEU A 193 1.28 -11.43 2.81
N LEU A 194 0.66 -12.34 3.57
CA LEU A 194 1.05 -12.75 4.92
C LEU A 194 1.01 -14.28 5.04
N ASP A 195 1.98 -14.84 5.76
CA ASP A 195 2.06 -16.27 6.05
C ASP A 195 1.41 -16.62 7.39
N GLU A 196 1.60 -15.76 8.39
CA GLU A 196 1.10 -15.96 9.76
C GLU A 196 0.65 -14.62 10.36
N VAL A 197 -0.45 -14.63 11.12
CA VAL A 197 -0.98 -13.47 11.83
C VAL A 197 -1.29 -13.82 13.28
N HIS A 198 -0.79 -12.99 14.19
CA HIS A 198 -0.96 -13.04 15.64
C HIS A 198 -1.93 -11.94 16.03
N LEU A 199 -3.01 -12.28 16.76
CA LEU A 199 -4.06 -11.33 17.10
C LEU A 199 -4.35 -11.30 18.60
N SER A 200 -4.68 -10.11 19.10
CA SER A 200 -5.32 -9.96 20.40
C SER A 200 -6.34 -8.79 20.38
N PRO A 201 -7.58 -8.99 20.85
CA PRO A 201 -8.68 -8.05 20.66
C PRO A 201 -8.66 -6.82 21.56
N SER A 202 -7.93 -6.85 22.67
CA SER A 202 -8.04 -5.87 23.74
C SER A 202 -6.71 -5.22 24.11
N VAL A 203 -5.70 -5.32 23.25
CA VAL A 203 -4.34 -4.80 23.48
C VAL A 203 -3.92 -3.84 22.37
N GLY A 204 -2.64 -3.45 22.34
CA GLY A 204 -2.09 -2.45 21.43
C GLY A 204 -2.19 -1.02 21.97
N SER A 205 -1.62 -0.07 21.25
CA SER A 205 -1.50 1.35 21.67
C SER A 205 -2.82 2.04 22.00
N HIS A 206 -3.94 1.52 21.49
CA HIS A 206 -5.28 2.08 21.72
C HIS A 206 -6.20 1.17 22.55
N GLY A 207 -5.75 -0.04 22.92
CA GLY A 207 -6.53 -1.01 23.71
C GLY A 207 -7.80 -1.53 23.02
N LYS A 208 -7.89 -1.45 21.68
CA LYS A 208 -9.06 -1.90 20.89
C LYS A 208 -8.75 -3.03 19.92
N GLY A 209 -7.53 -3.55 19.93
CA GLY A 209 -7.10 -4.61 19.04
C GLY A 209 -5.69 -4.41 18.53
N TYR A 210 -4.99 -5.51 18.39
CA TYR A 210 -3.65 -5.60 17.84
C TYR A 210 -3.56 -6.79 16.89
N ALA A 211 -2.89 -6.59 15.76
CA ALA A 211 -2.45 -7.66 14.90
C ALA A 211 -0.97 -7.52 14.59
N TYR A 212 -0.26 -8.64 14.57
CA TYR A 212 1.11 -8.74 14.10
C TYR A 212 1.17 -9.80 13.01
N GLY A 213 1.62 -9.43 11.81
CA GLY A 213 1.71 -10.29 10.65
C GLY A 213 3.15 -10.50 10.23
N LYS A 214 3.48 -11.68 9.70
CA LYS A 214 4.79 -11.94 9.11
C LYS A 214 4.71 -12.76 7.83
N ARG A 215 5.74 -12.62 7.00
CA ARG A 215 5.95 -13.36 5.76
C ARG A 215 7.45 -13.58 5.53
N ILE A 216 7.83 -14.79 5.13
CA ILE A 216 9.16 -15.03 4.57
C ILE A 216 9.20 -14.51 3.14
N VAL A 217 10.16 -13.65 2.83
CA VAL A 217 10.26 -13.06 1.49
C VAL A 217 10.81 -14.11 0.54
N ASP A 218 10.07 -14.41 -0.53
CA ASP A 218 10.53 -15.30 -1.59
C ASP A 218 11.12 -14.46 -2.73
N PRO A 219 12.41 -14.63 -3.10
CA PRO A 219 13.01 -13.97 -4.26
C PRO A 219 12.23 -14.17 -5.58
N LYS A 220 11.38 -15.20 -5.66
CA LYS A 220 10.54 -15.53 -6.81
C LYS A 220 9.14 -14.92 -6.75
N ASP A 221 8.84 -14.10 -5.74
CA ASP A 221 7.56 -13.42 -5.63
C ASP A 221 7.25 -12.64 -6.93
N TRP A 222 6.01 -12.76 -7.38
CA TRP A 222 5.57 -12.35 -8.72
C TRP A 222 5.85 -10.88 -9.05
N PHE A 223 5.94 -10.03 -8.02
CA PHE A 223 6.15 -8.59 -8.18
C PHE A 223 7.61 -8.21 -8.46
N PHE A 224 8.60 -8.98 -8.00
CA PHE A 224 10.02 -8.65 -8.22
C PHE A 224 10.42 -8.57 -9.70
N PRO A 225 10.03 -9.49 -10.61
CA PRO A 225 10.40 -9.37 -12.02
C PRO A 225 9.74 -8.19 -12.76
N CYS A 226 8.67 -7.59 -12.21
CA CYS A 226 7.95 -6.49 -12.83
C CYS A 226 8.05 -5.15 -12.07
N HIS A 227 8.76 -5.10 -10.94
CA HIS A 227 8.88 -3.90 -10.12
C HIS A 227 10.27 -3.85 -9.44
N PHE A 228 11.30 -3.29 -10.06
CA PHE A 228 11.38 -2.83 -11.45
C PHE A 228 12.33 -3.74 -12.25
N HIS A 229 12.29 -3.62 -13.58
CA HIS A 229 13.29 -4.28 -14.41
C HIS A 229 14.70 -3.82 -14.00
N GLN A 230 15.58 -4.77 -13.70
CA GLN A 230 16.96 -4.54 -13.20
C GLN A 230 17.09 -3.88 -11.82
N ASP A 231 15.98 -3.54 -11.16
CA ASP A 231 15.96 -2.93 -9.83
C ASP A 231 14.81 -3.53 -9.00
N PRO A 232 14.87 -4.85 -8.67
CA PRO A 232 13.76 -5.55 -8.06
C PRO A 232 13.54 -5.11 -6.60
N VAL A 233 12.33 -4.65 -6.31
CA VAL A 233 11.90 -4.15 -5.01
C VAL A 233 10.40 -4.38 -4.84
N MET A 234 9.95 -4.82 -3.66
CA MET A 234 8.53 -4.95 -3.39
C MET A 234 7.85 -3.57 -3.49
N PRO A 235 6.74 -3.44 -4.25
CA PRO A 235 5.93 -2.21 -4.23
C PRO A 235 5.47 -1.89 -2.80
N GLY A 236 5.71 -0.66 -2.33
CA GLY A 236 5.27 -0.24 -0.99
C GLY A 236 3.76 -0.33 -0.80
N SER A 237 3.00 -0.17 -1.90
CA SER A 237 1.56 -0.39 -1.97
C SER A 237 1.13 -1.81 -1.57
N LEU A 238 1.91 -2.85 -1.88
CA LEU A 238 1.66 -4.21 -1.39
C LEU A 238 1.92 -4.36 0.11
N GLY A 239 2.82 -3.58 0.70
CA GLY A 239 2.97 -3.51 2.16
C GLY A 239 1.72 -2.92 2.83
N VAL A 240 1.12 -1.89 2.23
CA VAL A 240 -0.16 -1.32 2.67
C VAL A 240 -1.30 -2.35 2.53
N GLU A 241 -1.33 -3.12 1.43
CA GLU A 241 -2.30 -4.21 1.26
C GLU A 241 -2.10 -5.35 2.27
N ALA A 242 -0.87 -5.69 2.62
CA ALA A 242 -0.59 -6.68 3.67
C ALA A 242 -1.13 -6.21 5.04
N ILE A 243 -1.04 -4.92 5.34
CA ILE A 243 -1.66 -4.33 6.55
C ILE A 243 -3.19 -4.47 6.50
N LEU A 244 -3.83 -4.20 5.34
CA LEU A 244 -5.26 -4.44 5.17
C LEU A 244 -5.62 -5.92 5.35
N GLN A 245 -4.79 -6.84 4.83
CA GLN A 245 -4.99 -8.27 5.04
C GLN A 245 -4.98 -8.63 6.52
N ALA A 246 -4.02 -8.13 7.31
CA ALA A 246 -3.99 -8.35 8.76
C ALA A 246 -5.23 -7.78 9.46
N LEU A 247 -5.71 -6.60 9.05
CA LEU A 247 -6.96 -6.02 9.57
C LEU A 247 -8.19 -6.86 9.20
N GLN A 248 -8.22 -7.46 8.00
CA GLN A 248 -9.28 -8.41 7.62
C GLN A 248 -9.24 -9.68 8.48
N VAL A 249 -8.07 -10.24 8.79
CA VAL A 249 -7.95 -11.39 9.69
C VAL A 249 -8.48 -11.03 11.09
N PHE A 250 -8.15 -9.84 11.59
CA PHE A 250 -8.69 -9.32 12.85
C PHE A 250 -10.23 -9.26 12.81
N CYS A 251 -10.83 -8.70 11.76
CA CYS A 251 -12.28 -8.65 11.58
C CYS A 251 -12.94 -10.02 11.58
N LEU A 252 -12.33 -11.00 10.92
CA LEU A 252 -12.83 -12.37 10.83
C LEU A 252 -12.76 -13.08 12.19
N ASP A 253 -11.66 -12.96 12.95
CA ASP A 253 -11.55 -13.55 14.29
C ASP A 253 -12.58 -12.95 15.25
N GLN A 254 -12.76 -11.63 15.16
CA GLN A 254 -13.70 -10.88 15.98
C GLN A 254 -15.15 -10.98 15.52
N LYS A 255 -15.42 -11.71 14.42
CA LYS A 255 -16.78 -11.93 13.88
C LYS A 255 -17.54 -10.65 13.60
N LEU A 256 -16.82 -9.60 13.18
CA LEU A 256 -17.35 -8.25 13.01
C LEU A 256 -18.32 -8.09 11.81
N GLY A 257 -18.57 -9.17 11.06
CA GLY A 257 -19.54 -9.20 9.96
C GLY A 257 -20.76 -10.11 10.20
N ASP A 258 -20.86 -10.80 11.35
CA ASP A 258 -21.87 -11.86 11.53
C ASP A 258 -23.32 -11.35 11.52
N SER A 259 -23.53 -10.08 11.88
CA SER A 259 -24.86 -9.46 11.84
C SER A 259 -25.37 -9.17 10.42
N PHE A 260 -24.49 -9.23 9.42
CA PHE A 260 -24.83 -8.99 8.02
C PHE A 260 -25.25 -10.30 7.33
N SER A 261 -26.12 -10.17 6.33
CA SER A 261 -26.64 -11.28 5.56
C SER A 261 -25.58 -11.84 4.63
N ASN A 262 -24.98 -10.99 3.80
CA ASN A 262 -23.93 -11.32 2.84
C ASN A 262 -22.82 -10.24 2.87
N PRO A 263 -22.06 -10.14 3.96
CA PRO A 263 -21.06 -9.10 4.12
C PRO A 263 -19.88 -9.23 3.14
N ARG A 264 -19.26 -8.09 2.82
CA ARG A 264 -17.98 -7.99 2.11
C ARG A 264 -17.04 -6.98 2.76
N PHE A 265 -15.75 -7.10 2.45
CA PHE A 265 -14.74 -6.11 2.81
C PHE A 265 -14.59 -5.05 1.73
N ARG A 266 -14.36 -3.79 2.14
CA ARG A 266 -14.04 -2.67 1.25
C ARG A 266 -13.16 -1.63 1.95
N PRO A 267 -12.18 -0.99 1.31
CA PRO A 267 -11.49 0.19 1.81
C PRO A 267 -12.46 1.33 2.07
N SER A 268 -12.27 2.07 3.17
CA SER A 268 -13.17 3.16 3.53
C SER A 268 -12.99 4.38 2.60
N LEU A 269 -14.01 5.25 2.57
CA LEU A 269 -13.91 6.58 1.94
C LEU A 269 -13.21 7.56 2.86
N SER A 270 -11.91 7.38 3.05
CA SER A 270 -11.11 8.22 3.93
C SER A 270 -9.73 8.48 3.36
N GLN A 271 -8.92 9.21 4.12
CA GLN A 271 -7.52 9.42 3.83
C GLN A 271 -6.66 8.39 4.56
N THR A 272 -5.75 7.77 3.83
CA THR A 272 -4.64 7.00 4.40
C THR A 272 -3.34 7.73 4.13
N ARG A 273 -2.42 7.74 5.11
CA ARG A 273 -1.08 8.33 4.99
C ARG A 273 -0.02 7.25 5.14
N TRP A 274 1.05 7.35 4.37
CA TRP A 274 2.17 6.41 4.45
C TRP A 274 3.51 7.14 4.43
N LYS A 275 4.50 6.53 5.08
CA LYS A 275 5.92 6.89 5.03
C LYS A 275 6.75 5.63 4.88
N TYR A 276 7.77 5.70 4.04
CA TYR A 276 8.71 4.64 3.71
C TYR A 276 10.14 5.16 3.90
N ARG A 277 10.94 4.44 4.69
CA ARG A 277 12.37 4.70 4.92
C ARG A 277 13.21 3.42 4.77
N GLY A 278 12.77 2.55 3.87
CA GLY A 278 13.50 1.36 3.47
C GLY A 278 12.79 0.59 2.38
N GLN A 279 13.38 -0.53 1.97
CA GLN A 279 12.93 -1.31 0.82
C GLN A 279 13.00 -2.81 1.07
N ILE A 280 11.97 -3.57 0.71
CA ILE A 280 12.06 -5.04 0.70
C ILE A 280 12.58 -5.45 -0.68
N ILE A 281 13.68 -6.20 -0.69
CA ILE A 281 14.39 -6.65 -1.89
C ILE A 281 14.50 -8.18 -1.87
N PRO A 282 14.87 -8.84 -2.99
CA PRO A 282 14.88 -10.31 -3.05
C PRO A 282 15.75 -11.01 -2.00
N THR A 283 16.77 -10.33 -1.44
CA THR A 283 17.65 -10.87 -0.40
C THR A 283 17.16 -10.61 1.03
N THR A 284 16.03 -9.91 1.20
CA THR A 284 15.38 -9.74 2.50
C THR A 284 14.99 -11.12 3.06
N GLY A 285 15.20 -11.36 4.36
CA GLY A 285 14.78 -12.61 4.98
C GLY A 285 13.28 -12.63 5.27
N MET A 286 12.80 -11.60 5.98
CA MET A 286 11.43 -11.56 6.47
C MET A 286 10.81 -10.17 6.38
N MET A 287 9.53 -10.14 6.02
CA MET A 287 8.65 -8.98 6.20
C MET A 287 7.81 -9.20 7.45
N GLN A 288 7.78 -8.21 8.34
CA GLN A 288 6.95 -8.22 9.55
C GLN A 288 6.12 -6.94 9.58
N LEU A 289 4.89 -6.99 10.06
CA LEU A 289 4.08 -5.80 10.25
C LEU A 289 3.29 -5.89 11.53
N GLU A 290 2.91 -4.73 12.05
CA GLU A 290 1.94 -4.63 13.11
C GLU A 290 0.89 -3.59 12.79
N LEU A 291 -0.30 -3.75 13.37
CA LEU A 291 -1.34 -2.74 13.36
C LEU A 291 -2.01 -2.64 14.73
N HIS A 292 -2.38 -1.42 15.09
CA HIS A 292 -3.12 -1.08 16.28
C HIS A 292 -4.47 -0.51 15.89
N VAL A 293 -5.55 -1.19 16.24
CA VAL A 293 -6.91 -0.74 15.95
C VAL A 293 -7.19 0.50 16.80
N SER A 294 -7.43 1.64 16.17
CA SER A 294 -7.72 2.91 16.86
C SER A 294 -9.22 3.18 16.96
N LYS A 295 -10.01 2.62 16.04
CA LYS A 295 -11.46 2.82 15.99
C LYS A 295 -12.18 1.59 15.42
N ILE A 296 -13.32 1.25 16.03
CA ILE A 296 -14.33 0.33 15.50
C ILE A 296 -15.67 1.06 15.69
N GLU A 297 -16.37 1.40 14.61
CA GLU A 297 -17.58 2.21 14.67
C GLU A 297 -18.61 1.73 13.66
N LYS A 298 -19.85 1.56 14.10
CA LYS A 298 -20.98 1.33 13.22
C LYS A 298 -21.47 2.68 12.68
N GLN A 299 -21.45 2.84 11.36
CA GLN A 299 -21.95 4.02 10.66
C GLN A 299 -23.04 3.54 9.69
N ASP A 300 -24.29 3.96 9.91
CA ASP A 300 -25.44 3.52 9.12
C ASP A 300 -25.52 1.98 9.00
N GLU A 301 -25.51 1.46 7.77
CA GLU A 301 -25.51 0.03 7.42
C GLU A 301 -24.09 -0.52 7.21
N GLN A 302 -23.07 0.11 7.80
CA GLN A 302 -21.67 -0.25 7.64
C GLN A 302 -20.96 -0.34 9.00
N LEU A 303 -19.92 -1.16 9.08
CA LEU A 303 -18.99 -1.19 10.19
C LEU A 303 -17.60 -0.78 9.71
N MET A 304 -17.07 0.31 10.25
CA MET A 304 -15.76 0.86 9.90
C MET A 304 -14.73 0.53 10.99
N LEU A 305 -13.55 0.09 10.54
CA LEU A 305 -12.37 -0.05 11.36
C LEU A 305 -11.27 0.90 10.87
N VAL A 306 -10.55 1.49 11.81
CA VAL A 306 -9.38 2.33 11.55
C VAL A 306 -8.22 1.81 12.38
N ALA A 307 -7.03 1.78 11.79
CA ALA A 307 -5.81 1.36 12.45
C ALA A 307 -4.63 2.23 12.03
N ASP A 308 -3.61 2.24 12.88
CA ASP A 308 -2.26 2.69 12.53
C ASP A 308 -1.35 1.47 12.49
N ALA A 309 -0.34 1.49 11.63
CA ALA A 309 0.49 0.33 11.36
C ALA A 309 1.96 0.69 11.14
N SER A 310 2.83 -0.29 11.38
CA SER A 310 4.24 -0.24 11.06
C SER A 310 4.65 -1.52 10.34
N LEU A 311 5.68 -1.44 9.50
CA LEU A 311 6.23 -2.58 8.77
C LEU A 311 7.75 -2.58 8.86
N TRP A 312 8.32 -3.76 9.05
CA TRP A 312 9.75 -4.02 9.14
C TRP A 312 10.22 -4.91 7.99
N ARG A 313 11.45 -4.63 7.57
CA ARG A 313 12.30 -5.55 6.83
C ARG A 313 13.31 -6.11 7.80
N ASP A 314 13.24 -7.41 8.05
CA ASP A 314 14.00 -8.04 9.13
C ASP A 314 13.77 -7.25 10.43
N GLU A 315 14.82 -6.68 11.03
CA GLU A 315 14.75 -5.88 12.25
C GLU A 315 14.57 -4.36 12.03
N LEU A 316 14.60 -3.90 10.77
CA LEU A 316 14.56 -2.47 10.45
C LEU A 316 13.13 -2.02 10.18
N ARG A 317 12.60 -1.09 11.01
CA ARG A 317 11.27 -0.48 10.76
C ARG A 317 11.35 0.45 9.57
N ILE A 318 10.63 0.12 8.50
CA ILE A 318 10.72 0.83 7.23
C ILE A 318 9.43 1.54 6.86
N TYR A 319 8.24 1.03 7.21
CA TYR A 319 6.97 1.71 6.90
C TYR A 319 6.23 2.16 8.15
N GLU A 320 5.54 3.29 8.01
CA GLU A 320 4.53 3.80 8.93
C GLU A 320 3.31 4.15 8.10
N VAL A 321 2.16 3.58 8.45
CA VAL A 321 0.88 3.84 7.79
C VAL A 321 -0.11 4.30 8.84
N GLN A 322 -0.78 5.42 8.59
CA GLN A 322 -1.75 6.01 9.52
C GLN A 322 -3.12 6.13 8.91
N ASP A 323 -4.14 6.00 9.76
CA ASP A 323 -5.56 6.05 9.38
C ASP A 323 -5.93 5.06 8.25
N ILE A 324 -5.24 3.91 8.18
CA ILE A 324 -5.65 2.85 7.26
C ILE A 324 -6.96 2.27 7.76
N SER A 325 -7.90 2.07 6.85
CA SER A 325 -9.27 1.78 7.26
C SER A 325 -10.02 0.89 6.30
N LEU A 326 -10.86 0.06 6.89
CA LEU A 326 -11.61 -1.01 6.26
C LEU A 326 -13.07 -0.90 6.69
N VAL A 327 -13.96 -1.17 5.77
CA VAL A 327 -15.41 -1.21 5.96
C VAL A 327 -15.90 -2.64 5.72
N ILE A 328 -16.84 -3.06 6.56
CA ILE A 328 -17.70 -4.21 6.34
C ILE A 328 -19.10 -3.69 6.04
N GLU A 329 -19.67 -4.11 4.91
CA GLU A 329 -21.01 -3.73 4.44
C GLU A 329 -21.67 -4.93 3.74
N GLU A 330 -22.97 -4.86 3.45
CA GLU A 330 -23.63 -5.84 2.57
C GLU A 330 -23.05 -5.79 1.15
N ALA A 331 -22.91 -6.97 0.54
CA ALA A 331 -22.38 -7.13 -0.81
C ALA A 331 -23.38 -6.76 -1.92
#